data_AF-A0A974XFG4-F1
#
_entry.id   AF-A0A974XFG4-F1
#
_cell.length_a   1.000
_cell.length_b   1.000
_cell.length_c   1.000
_cell.angle_alpha   90.00
_cell.angle_beta   90.00
_cell.angle_gamma   90.00
#
_symmetry.space_group_name_H-M   'P 1'
#
loop_
_entity.id
_entity.type
_entity.pdbx_description
1 polymer ?
#
loop_
_entity_poly.entity_id
_entity_poly.type
_entity_poly.pdbx_seq_one_letter_code
_entity_poly.pdbx_strand_id
1 'polypeptide(L)'
;MMEQRYIKRKRKENWSDDDMNKKTAEKIFEKYNRQDDVVRCPYGRAGTRKLLNTYAKAAVQLYGAISREDFVKIFNDQNTEQTTSQELYVLLLPLVLKDGWYGFYKDHLVHYWFFDDFEQVERLLEHQAGKSRYVPEKNEFLEYEKGDLTDNDHWWDVYRFMQETFGYSMNTTNGFYEVKDYFTYGNGISELGPILDRYDLVFSREDQFHAFINMLMTAKNNTRTWLNKGWTPEEMQQQIRPRDNTAMEFEVVKKQKVGRNDPCPCGSGKKYKKCCAKSDNLKTAHLSREEGIEFYKIWYGLMHFVNERKHVIQATIKPDFPNTTPEEQIYKVREILWENPELIDEYIAETELSKERIEILSAWRNKHIKGMFFILEYQPDFAVAIGANENGEDQLYGIKGITHSIAFAFDQKLPLQIETVLLPFKGKLIYDSFIETSSMGFGDGAKAAFQEMYKKALESGIITDLE
;
A
#
# COMPACT_ATOMS: atom_id res chain seq x y z
N MET A 1 7.20 -29.22 -10.43
CA MET A 1 6.35 -30.44 -10.34
C MET A 1 5.69 -30.64 -8.96
N MET A 2 6.37 -30.35 -7.84
CA MET A 2 5.74 -30.40 -6.50
C MET A 2 4.72 -29.27 -6.29
N GLU A 3 5.01 -28.08 -6.79
CA GLU A 3 4.15 -26.90 -6.73
C GLU A 3 2.81 -27.09 -7.48
N GLN A 4 2.85 -27.68 -8.68
CA GLN A 4 1.64 -28.06 -9.43
C GLN A 4 0.78 -29.13 -8.72
N ARG A 5 1.39 -29.99 -7.89
CA ARG A 5 0.67 -30.98 -7.07
C ARG A 5 0.10 -30.36 -5.79
N TYR A 6 0.75 -29.33 -5.24
CA TYR A 6 0.27 -28.57 -4.08
C TYR A 6 -0.94 -27.70 -4.44
N ILE A 7 -0.89 -27.00 -5.58
CA ILE A 7 -1.99 -26.18 -6.11
C ILE A 7 -3.22 -27.04 -6.48
N LYS A 8 -3.02 -28.24 -7.03
CA LYS A 8 -4.12 -29.20 -7.27
C LYS A 8 -4.74 -29.78 -5.99
N ARG A 9 -4.05 -29.72 -4.84
CA ARG A 9 -4.54 -30.25 -3.56
C ARG A 9 -5.44 -29.25 -2.83
N LYS A 10 -5.11 -27.94 -2.83
CA LYS A 10 -6.01 -26.89 -2.31
C LYS A 10 -7.34 -26.78 -3.08
N ARG A 11 -7.40 -27.25 -4.34
CA ARG A 11 -8.64 -27.35 -5.15
C ARG A 11 -9.75 -28.26 -4.57
N LYS A 12 -9.49 -29.03 -3.51
CA LYS A 12 -10.46 -30.00 -2.96
C LYS A 12 -11.02 -29.67 -1.58
N GLU A 13 -10.41 -28.74 -0.86
CA GLU A 13 -10.71 -28.51 0.54
C GLU A 13 -10.90 -27.02 0.77
N ASN A 14 -11.99 -26.45 0.23
CA ASN A 14 -12.79 -25.41 0.88
C ASN A 14 -13.78 -24.67 -0.06
N TRP A 15 -15.06 -24.66 0.35
CA TRP A 15 -16.11 -23.65 0.13
C TRP A 15 -17.27 -23.96 -0.84
N SER A 16 -18.49 -23.79 -0.34
CA SER A 16 -19.75 -24.27 -0.90
C SER A 16 -20.52 -23.25 -1.75
N ASP A 17 -19.94 -22.08 -2.05
CA ASP A 17 -20.57 -21.03 -2.90
C ASP A 17 -19.91 -20.90 -4.30
N ASP A 18 -18.91 -21.75 -4.61
CA ASP A 18 -17.91 -21.52 -5.68
C ASP A 18 -18.28 -22.05 -7.08
N ASP A 19 -19.30 -22.91 -7.20
CA ASP A 19 -19.53 -23.67 -8.45
C ASP A 19 -20.16 -22.82 -9.58
N MET A 20 -20.88 -21.74 -9.24
CA MET A 20 -21.49 -20.83 -10.23
C MET A 20 -20.49 -19.84 -10.82
N ASN A 21 -19.58 -19.30 -10.01
CA ASN A 21 -18.52 -18.39 -10.46
C ASN A 21 -17.53 -19.13 -11.35
N LYS A 22 -17.15 -20.34 -10.96
CA LYS A 22 -16.25 -21.18 -11.75
C LYS A 22 -16.80 -21.53 -13.13
N LYS A 23 -18.07 -21.95 -13.22
CA LYS A 23 -18.74 -22.19 -14.51
C LYS A 23 -18.82 -20.93 -15.39
N THR A 24 -18.89 -19.75 -14.77
CA THR A 24 -18.89 -18.47 -15.48
C THR A 24 -17.48 -18.14 -16.00
N ALA A 25 -16.45 -18.35 -15.19
CA ALA A 25 -15.06 -18.14 -15.56
C ALA A 25 -14.60 -19.10 -16.67
N GLU A 26 -15.00 -20.38 -16.61
CA GLU A 26 -14.76 -21.37 -17.68
C GLU A 26 -15.35 -20.90 -19.03
N LYS A 27 -16.60 -20.43 -19.03
CA LYS A 27 -17.24 -19.86 -20.25
C LYS A 27 -16.52 -18.63 -20.77
N ILE A 28 -16.01 -17.78 -19.87
CA ILE A 28 -15.23 -16.60 -20.25
C ILE A 28 -13.90 -17.02 -20.88
N PHE A 29 -13.20 -17.98 -20.29
CA PHE A 29 -11.95 -18.52 -20.83
C PHE A 29 -12.19 -19.11 -22.23
N GLU A 30 -13.19 -19.98 -22.40
CA GLU A 30 -13.53 -20.58 -23.70
C GLU A 30 -13.90 -19.54 -24.75
N LYS A 31 -14.63 -18.47 -24.35
CA LYS A 31 -15.01 -17.38 -25.25
C LYS A 31 -13.80 -16.68 -25.88
N TYR A 32 -12.74 -16.44 -25.12
CA TYR A 32 -11.55 -15.73 -25.59
C TYR A 32 -10.42 -16.65 -26.06
N ASN A 33 -10.51 -17.96 -25.80
CA ASN A 33 -9.50 -18.96 -26.12
C ASN A 33 -10.14 -20.13 -26.86
N ARG A 34 -10.69 -19.87 -28.05
CA ARG A 34 -11.52 -20.85 -28.75
C ARG A 34 -10.67 -21.94 -29.38
N GLN A 35 -10.95 -23.20 -29.04
CA GLN A 35 -10.28 -24.36 -29.64
C GLN A 35 -10.40 -24.38 -31.17
N ASP A 36 -11.52 -23.89 -31.72
CA ASP A 36 -11.78 -23.81 -33.16
C ASP A 36 -10.87 -22.82 -33.91
N ASP A 37 -10.31 -21.84 -33.20
CA ASP A 37 -9.43 -20.83 -33.80
C ASP A 37 -7.98 -21.35 -33.93
N VAL A 38 -7.69 -22.55 -33.42
CA VAL A 38 -6.36 -23.17 -33.48
C VAL A 38 -6.01 -23.53 -34.92
N VAL A 39 -5.00 -22.87 -35.46
CA VAL A 39 -4.44 -23.17 -36.77
C VAL A 39 -3.04 -23.76 -36.66
N ARG A 40 -2.59 -24.41 -37.75
CA ARG A 40 -1.20 -24.87 -37.86
C ARG A 40 -0.26 -23.67 -37.77
N CYS A 41 0.81 -23.82 -36.99
CA CYS A 41 1.86 -22.79 -36.90
C CYS A 41 2.29 -22.35 -38.31
N PRO A 42 2.22 -21.05 -38.63
CA PRO A 42 2.68 -20.52 -39.91
C PRO A 42 4.12 -20.95 -40.22
N TYR A 43 4.39 -21.19 -41.50
CA TYR A 43 5.70 -21.62 -41.96
C TYR A 43 6.79 -20.61 -41.55
N GLY A 44 7.92 -21.10 -41.04
CA GLY A 44 9.03 -20.26 -40.55
C GLY A 44 8.84 -19.68 -39.14
N ARG A 45 7.64 -19.71 -38.55
CA ARG A 45 7.35 -19.05 -37.25
C ARG A 45 7.51 -19.93 -36.03
N ALA A 46 8.04 -21.14 -36.18
CA ALA A 46 8.22 -22.07 -35.07
C ALA A 46 9.20 -21.52 -34.01
N GLY A 47 10.29 -20.87 -34.43
CA GLY A 47 11.26 -20.23 -33.55
C GLY A 47 10.66 -19.03 -32.82
N THR A 48 10.01 -18.13 -33.56
CA THR A 48 9.29 -16.98 -33.01
C THR A 48 8.27 -17.40 -31.97
N ARG A 49 7.47 -18.42 -32.25
CA ARG A 49 6.45 -18.93 -31.33
C ARG A 49 7.06 -19.39 -30.00
N LYS A 50 8.20 -20.06 -30.05
CA LYS A 50 8.90 -20.49 -28.81
C LYS A 50 9.35 -19.28 -27.99
N LEU A 51 9.91 -18.26 -28.65
CA LEU A 51 10.37 -17.05 -27.98
C LEU A 51 9.20 -16.21 -27.44
N LEU A 52 8.14 -16.04 -28.22
CA LEU A 52 6.91 -15.37 -27.80
C LEU A 52 6.30 -16.06 -26.58
N ASN A 53 6.34 -17.39 -26.50
CA ASN A 53 5.88 -18.12 -25.32
C ASN A 53 6.69 -17.77 -24.08
N THR A 54 8.02 -17.72 -24.18
CA THR A 54 8.89 -17.30 -23.07
C THR A 54 8.59 -15.88 -22.63
N TYR A 55 8.47 -14.94 -23.59
CA TYR A 55 8.07 -13.57 -23.29
C TYR A 55 6.68 -13.48 -22.65
N ALA A 56 5.71 -14.25 -23.15
CA ALA A 56 4.34 -14.22 -22.62
C ALA A 56 4.31 -14.65 -21.15
N LYS A 57 5.01 -15.72 -20.80
CA LYS A 57 5.14 -16.17 -19.41
C LYS A 57 5.81 -15.10 -18.54
N ALA A 58 6.94 -14.56 -18.98
CA ALA A 58 7.63 -13.49 -18.25
C ALA A 58 6.73 -12.25 -18.06
N ALA A 59 6.02 -11.83 -19.10
CA ALA A 59 5.14 -10.67 -19.06
C ALA A 59 3.98 -10.86 -18.08
N VAL A 60 3.29 -12.01 -18.12
CA VAL A 60 2.18 -12.25 -17.19
C VAL A 60 2.67 -12.47 -15.75
N GLN A 61 3.90 -12.98 -15.57
CA GLN A 61 4.52 -13.10 -14.25
C GLN A 61 4.85 -11.72 -13.67
N LEU A 62 5.36 -10.81 -14.48
CA LEU A 62 5.76 -9.48 -14.04
C LEU A 62 4.58 -8.49 -13.89
N TYR A 63 3.54 -8.64 -14.72
CA TYR A 63 2.46 -7.65 -14.80
C TYR A 63 1.08 -8.16 -14.39
N GLY A 64 0.89 -9.47 -14.27
CA GLY A 64 -0.42 -10.11 -14.11
C GLY A 64 -1.27 -10.06 -15.37
N ALA A 65 -1.42 -8.87 -15.96
CA ALA A 65 -2.09 -8.63 -17.23
C ALA A 65 -1.30 -7.60 -18.08
N ILE A 66 -1.30 -7.82 -19.40
CA ILE A 66 -0.66 -6.91 -20.36
C ILE A 66 -1.48 -6.85 -21.65
N SER A 67 -1.66 -5.66 -22.22
CA SER A 67 -2.35 -5.51 -23.50
C SER A 67 -1.54 -6.20 -24.60
N ARG A 68 -2.22 -6.74 -25.61
CA ARG A 68 -1.56 -7.35 -26.76
C ARG A 68 -0.67 -6.34 -27.50
N GLU A 69 -1.00 -5.06 -27.47
CA GLU A 69 -0.21 -4.00 -28.10
C GLU A 69 1.08 -3.72 -27.32
N ASP A 70 0.99 -3.51 -25.99
CA ASP A 70 2.16 -3.32 -25.13
C ASP A 70 3.11 -4.52 -25.20
N PHE A 71 2.54 -5.73 -25.19
CA PHE A 71 3.33 -6.96 -25.28
C PHE A 71 4.11 -7.04 -26.59
N VAL A 72 3.44 -6.79 -27.72
CA VAL A 72 4.08 -6.80 -29.05
C VAL A 72 5.15 -5.73 -29.13
N LYS A 73 4.90 -4.54 -28.57
CA LYS A 73 5.90 -3.47 -28.50
C LYS A 73 7.15 -3.93 -27.76
N ILE A 74 7.03 -4.48 -26.54
CA ILE A 74 8.18 -4.98 -25.77
C ILE A 74 8.94 -6.06 -26.55
N PHE A 75 8.22 -7.03 -27.13
CA PHE A 75 8.84 -8.10 -27.90
C PHE A 75 9.62 -7.56 -29.11
N ASN A 76 8.98 -6.67 -29.88
CA ASN A 76 9.56 -6.10 -31.09
C ASN A 76 10.75 -5.17 -30.79
N ASP A 77 10.68 -4.40 -29.71
CA ASP A 77 11.76 -3.51 -29.26
C ASP A 77 13.01 -4.31 -28.83
N GLN A 78 12.83 -5.54 -28.33
CA GLN A 78 13.92 -6.38 -27.78
C GLN A 78 14.40 -7.50 -28.73
N ASN A 79 13.79 -7.68 -29.90
CA ASN A 79 14.10 -8.81 -30.79
C ASN A 79 14.17 -8.39 -32.26
N THR A 80 15.02 -9.09 -33.03
CA THR A 80 15.12 -8.89 -34.48
C THR A 80 13.90 -9.44 -35.22
N GLU A 81 13.40 -10.58 -34.76
CA GLU A 81 12.12 -11.16 -35.18
C GLU A 81 10.98 -10.26 -34.70
N GLN A 82 10.13 -9.84 -35.62
CA GLN A 82 8.98 -8.98 -35.33
C GLN A 82 7.68 -9.79 -35.34
N THR A 83 6.66 -9.29 -34.64
CA THR A 83 5.30 -9.87 -34.61
C THR A 83 4.25 -8.76 -34.61
N THR A 84 2.97 -9.15 -34.70
CA THR A 84 1.80 -8.25 -34.60
C THR A 84 0.79 -8.80 -33.59
N SER A 85 -0.13 -7.96 -33.10
CA SER A 85 -1.14 -8.40 -32.12
C SER A 85 -2.11 -9.45 -32.69
N GLN A 86 -2.35 -9.45 -34.00
CA GLN A 86 -3.13 -10.49 -34.69
C GLN A 86 -2.37 -11.80 -34.77
N GLU A 87 -1.08 -11.74 -35.12
CA GLU A 87 -0.23 -12.92 -35.19
C GLU A 87 0.02 -13.55 -33.81
N LEU A 88 0.11 -12.71 -32.76
CA LEU A 88 0.28 -13.14 -31.38
C LEU A 88 -0.81 -14.14 -30.95
N TYR A 89 -2.07 -13.84 -31.27
CA TYR A 89 -3.20 -14.74 -30.97
C TYR A 89 -3.01 -16.11 -31.64
N VAL A 90 -2.73 -16.09 -32.94
CA VAL A 90 -2.53 -17.30 -33.74
C VAL A 90 -1.36 -18.16 -33.22
N LEU A 91 -0.24 -17.53 -32.86
CA LEU A 91 0.97 -18.26 -32.44
C LEU A 91 0.86 -18.83 -31.03
N LEU A 92 0.21 -18.10 -30.11
CA LEU A 92 0.17 -18.48 -28.70
C LEU A 92 -1.06 -19.29 -28.29
N LEU A 93 -2.20 -19.16 -28.97
CA LEU A 93 -3.43 -19.89 -28.62
C LEU A 93 -3.23 -21.41 -28.45
N PRO A 94 -2.47 -22.13 -29.32
CA PRO A 94 -2.23 -23.55 -29.11
C PRO A 94 -1.46 -23.86 -27.82
N LEU A 95 -0.63 -22.93 -27.35
CA LEU A 95 0.15 -23.06 -26.10
C LEU A 95 -0.70 -22.68 -24.88
N VAL A 96 -1.56 -21.67 -25.01
CA VAL A 96 -2.58 -21.34 -24.01
C VAL A 96 -3.43 -22.57 -23.68
N LEU A 97 -3.97 -23.23 -24.70
CA LEU A 97 -4.87 -24.38 -24.53
C LEU A 97 -4.15 -25.64 -24.04
N LYS A 98 -2.85 -25.76 -24.33
CA LYS A 98 -2.05 -26.93 -23.95
C LYS A 98 -1.45 -26.80 -22.54
N ASP A 99 -0.81 -25.66 -22.26
CA ASP A 99 0.03 -25.47 -21.08
C ASP A 99 -0.69 -24.64 -20.00
N GLY A 100 -1.63 -23.76 -20.38
CA GLY A 100 -2.51 -23.04 -19.45
C GLY A 100 -1.82 -22.04 -18.53
N TRP A 101 -0.61 -21.56 -18.86
CA TRP A 101 0.15 -20.62 -18.02
C TRP A 101 -0.35 -19.17 -18.11
N TYR A 102 -0.92 -18.83 -19.25
CA TYR A 102 -1.53 -17.53 -19.54
C TYR A 102 -2.68 -17.76 -20.51
N GLY A 103 -3.58 -16.80 -20.61
CA GLY A 103 -4.73 -16.86 -21.49
C GLY A 103 -5.03 -15.50 -22.13
N PHE A 104 -5.83 -15.53 -23.19
CA PHE A 104 -6.40 -14.32 -23.77
C PHE A 104 -7.66 -13.93 -23.02
N TYR A 105 -7.80 -12.62 -22.76
CA TYR A 105 -8.99 -12.04 -22.19
C TYR A 105 -9.18 -10.63 -22.74
N LYS A 106 -10.25 -10.41 -23.52
CA LYS A 106 -10.44 -9.19 -24.32
C LYS A 106 -9.16 -8.91 -25.14
N ASP A 107 -8.58 -7.72 -24.97
CA ASP A 107 -7.35 -7.30 -25.66
C ASP A 107 -6.06 -7.59 -24.89
N HIS A 108 -6.10 -8.45 -23.88
CA HIS A 108 -4.98 -8.71 -22.97
C HIS A 108 -4.52 -10.17 -22.96
N LEU A 109 -3.24 -10.36 -22.66
CA LEU A 109 -2.71 -11.60 -22.09
C LEU A 109 -2.82 -11.51 -20.57
N VAL A 110 -3.32 -12.56 -19.92
CA VAL A 110 -3.54 -12.61 -18.47
C VAL A 110 -2.94 -13.86 -17.86
N HIS A 111 -2.46 -13.74 -16.63
CA HIS A 111 -1.91 -14.83 -15.85
C HIS A 111 -2.97 -15.90 -15.52
N TYR A 112 -2.56 -17.17 -15.40
CA TYR A 112 -3.49 -18.27 -15.11
C TYR A 112 -4.24 -18.13 -13.77
N TRP A 113 -3.74 -17.30 -12.86
CA TRP A 113 -4.39 -17.00 -11.58
C TRP A 113 -5.79 -16.39 -11.73
N PHE A 114 -6.10 -15.79 -12.88
CA PHE A 114 -7.40 -15.19 -13.14
C PHE A 114 -8.40 -16.15 -13.78
N PHE A 115 -8.02 -17.38 -14.10
CA PHE A 115 -8.90 -18.29 -14.86
C PHE A 115 -10.13 -18.75 -14.09
N ASP A 116 -10.10 -18.66 -12.76
CA ASP A 116 -11.24 -18.97 -11.90
C ASP A 116 -12.09 -17.72 -11.58
N ASP A 117 -11.58 -16.50 -11.83
CA ASP A 117 -12.28 -15.22 -11.63
C ASP A 117 -11.69 -14.09 -12.51
N PHE A 118 -12.30 -13.84 -13.66
CA PHE A 118 -11.87 -12.79 -14.59
C PHE A 118 -12.26 -11.38 -14.13
N GLU A 119 -13.14 -11.19 -13.14
CA GLU A 119 -13.43 -9.85 -12.61
C GLU A 119 -12.21 -9.26 -11.89
N GLN A 120 -11.31 -10.10 -11.39
CA GLN A 120 -10.03 -9.66 -10.85
C GLN A 120 -9.11 -9.03 -11.90
N VAL A 121 -9.22 -9.44 -13.17
CA VAL A 121 -8.48 -8.79 -14.26
C VAL A 121 -8.96 -7.35 -14.43
N GLU A 122 -10.27 -7.12 -14.46
CA GLU A 122 -10.81 -5.75 -14.61
C GLU A 122 -10.35 -4.87 -13.45
N ARG A 123 -10.46 -5.35 -12.21
CA ARG A 123 -9.98 -4.63 -11.02
C ARG A 123 -8.48 -4.33 -11.09
N LEU A 124 -7.66 -5.28 -11.54
CA LEU A 124 -6.23 -5.05 -11.74
C LEU A 124 -5.98 -3.96 -12.78
N LEU A 125 -6.65 -4.03 -13.93
CA LEU A 125 -6.50 -3.05 -15.00
C LEU A 125 -6.95 -1.64 -14.58
N GLU A 126 -8.01 -1.52 -13.77
CA GLU A 126 -8.43 -0.27 -13.15
C GLU A 126 -7.34 0.33 -12.27
N HIS A 127 -6.69 -0.46 -11.40
CA HIS A 127 -5.58 0.00 -10.55
C HIS A 127 -4.32 0.35 -11.33
N GLN A 128 -4.11 -0.31 -12.47
CA GLN A 128 -2.99 -0.06 -13.38
C GLN A 128 -3.23 1.17 -14.28
N ALA A 129 -4.45 1.68 -14.38
CA ALA A 129 -4.79 2.79 -15.26
C ALA A 129 -3.94 4.03 -14.93
N GLY A 130 -3.42 4.70 -15.97
CA GLY A 130 -2.58 5.89 -15.83
C GLY A 130 -1.12 5.63 -15.38
N LYS A 131 -0.76 4.42 -14.94
CA LYS A 131 0.63 4.10 -14.52
C LYS A 131 1.53 3.77 -15.72
N SER A 132 2.80 4.18 -15.66
CA SER A 132 3.85 3.72 -16.57
C SER A 132 4.19 2.24 -16.29
N ARG A 133 4.68 1.53 -17.31
CA ARG A 133 5.08 0.12 -17.18
C ARG A 133 6.59 0.04 -16.96
N TYR A 134 7.01 -0.76 -15.97
CA TYR A 134 8.41 -1.15 -15.85
C TYR A 134 8.77 -2.07 -17.01
N VAL A 135 9.76 -1.72 -17.83
CA VAL A 135 10.25 -2.59 -18.90
C VAL A 135 11.74 -2.82 -18.68
N PRO A 136 12.14 -3.97 -18.08
CA PRO A 136 13.53 -4.30 -17.87
C PRO A 136 14.22 -4.62 -19.20
N GLU A 137 15.56 -4.64 -19.16
CA GLU A 137 16.38 -5.12 -20.26
C GLU A 137 16.07 -6.59 -20.60
N LYS A 138 16.28 -6.98 -21.85
CA LYS A 138 15.87 -8.30 -22.37
C LYS A 138 16.27 -9.48 -21.49
N ASN A 139 17.51 -9.52 -21.01
CA ASN A 139 17.99 -10.65 -20.23
C ASN A 139 17.27 -10.73 -18.88
N GLU A 140 17.07 -9.60 -18.20
CA GLU A 140 16.30 -9.52 -16.96
C GLU A 140 14.82 -9.85 -17.19
N PHE A 141 14.22 -9.32 -18.28
CA PHE A 141 12.84 -9.64 -18.64
C PHE A 141 12.61 -11.14 -18.77
N LEU A 142 13.54 -11.85 -19.44
CA LEU A 142 13.44 -13.29 -19.67
C LEU A 142 13.62 -14.13 -18.40
N GLU A 143 14.27 -13.61 -17.36
CA GLU A 143 14.42 -14.33 -16.09
C GLU A 143 13.06 -14.57 -15.42
N TYR A 144 12.09 -13.65 -15.57
CA TYR A 144 10.73 -13.79 -15.04
C TYR A 144 9.95 -15.00 -15.59
N GLU A 145 10.42 -15.68 -16.66
CA GLU A 145 9.82 -16.95 -17.09
C GLU A 145 9.91 -18.04 -16.01
N LYS A 146 10.93 -17.98 -15.15
CA LYS A 146 11.26 -19.06 -14.19
C LYS A 146 10.36 -19.08 -12.95
N GLY A 147 9.47 -18.09 -12.77
CA GLY A 147 8.47 -18.03 -11.69
C GLY A 147 9.02 -17.72 -10.29
N ASP A 148 10.25 -18.14 -9.99
CA ASP A 148 10.89 -18.06 -8.67
C ASP A 148 11.81 -16.85 -8.47
N LEU A 149 11.74 -15.82 -9.33
CA LEU A 149 12.54 -14.62 -9.07
C LEU A 149 12.06 -13.96 -7.78
N THR A 150 12.87 -14.12 -6.74
CA THR A 150 12.93 -13.16 -5.66
C THR A 150 13.64 -11.95 -6.25
N ASP A 151 12.91 -10.86 -6.45
CA ASP A 151 13.47 -9.63 -7.02
C ASP A 151 14.61 -9.05 -6.14
N ASN A 152 14.81 -9.56 -4.92
CA ASN A 152 15.82 -9.11 -3.98
C ASN A 152 16.23 -10.17 -2.93
N ASP A 153 17.35 -9.90 -2.26
CA ASP A 153 17.87 -10.67 -1.13
C ASP A 153 17.04 -10.51 0.16
N HIS A 154 16.12 -9.54 0.24
CA HIS A 154 15.34 -9.26 1.45
C HIS A 154 14.39 -10.38 1.83
N TRP A 155 13.80 -11.10 0.86
CA TRP A 155 13.04 -12.31 1.18
C TRP A 155 13.92 -13.41 1.77
N TRP A 156 15.19 -13.49 1.38
CA TRP A 156 16.14 -14.40 2.01
C TRP A 156 16.55 -13.94 3.40
N ASP A 157 16.59 -12.62 3.67
CA ASP A 157 16.76 -12.10 5.02
C ASP A 157 15.61 -12.52 5.92
N VAL A 158 14.36 -12.36 5.46
CA VAL A 158 13.16 -12.83 6.18
C VAL A 158 13.26 -14.34 6.45
N TYR A 159 13.64 -15.13 5.45
CA TYR A 159 13.74 -16.58 5.62
C TYR A 159 14.80 -16.96 6.66
N ARG A 160 15.98 -16.34 6.60
CA ARG A 160 17.06 -16.55 7.58
C ARG A 160 16.61 -16.20 8.99
N PHE A 161 15.96 -15.05 9.14
CA PHE A 161 15.40 -14.62 10.43
C PHE A 161 14.37 -15.63 10.98
N MET A 162 13.48 -16.14 10.13
CA MET A 162 12.52 -17.18 10.53
C MET A 162 13.23 -18.47 10.95
N GLN A 163 14.28 -18.89 10.25
CA GLN A 163 15.07 -20.08 10.63
C GLN A 163 15.81 -19.90 11.96
N GLU A 164 16.36 -18.71 12.22
CA GLU A 164 17.02 -18.39 13.48
C GLU A 164 16.04 -18.30 14.65
N THR A 165 14.82 -17.80 14.40
CA THR A 165 13.78 -17.62 15.42
C THR A 165 13.03 -18.91 15.74
N PHE A 166 12.64 -19.68 14.72
CA PHE A 166 11.78 -20.86 14.87
C PHE A 166 12.51 -22.19 14.65
N GLY A 167 13.79 -22.14 14.30
CA GLY A 167 14.60 -23.31 13.98
C GLY A 167 14.44 -23.81 12.54
N TYR A 168 15.35 -24.70 12.15
CA TYR A 168 15.40 -25.33 10.83
C TYR A 168 14.40 -26.48 10.74
N SER A 169 13.15 -26.16 10.42
CA SER A 169 12.06 -27.13 10.30
C SER A 169 11.28 -26.98 9.00
N MET A 170 10.58 -28.05 8.59
CA MET A 170 9.69 -28.02 7.42
C MET A 170 8.53 -27.03 7.63
N ASN A 171 8.09 -26.83 8.88
CA ASN A 171 7.07 -25.84 9.20
C ASN A 171 7.58 -24.42 8.95
N THR A 172 8.80 -24.11 9.40
CA THR A 172 9.46 -22.81 9.16
C THR A 172 9.57 -22.53 7.66
N THR A 173 10.03 -23.53 6.89
CA THR A 173 10.16 -23.41 5.43
C THR A 173 8.81 -23.19 4.76
N ASN A 174 7.80 -24.01 5.07
CA ASN A 174 6.49 -23.90 4.44
C ASN A 174 5.77 -22.60 4.84
N GLY A 175 5.88 -22.20 6.11
CA GLY A 175 5.34 -20.94 6.60
C GLY A 175 5.97 -19.74 5.92
N PHE A 176 7.29 -19.75 5.72
CA PHE A 176 7.96 -18.70 4.94
C PHE A 176 7.39 -18.57 3.53
N TYR A 177 7.27 -19.67 2.79
CA TYR A 177 6.75 -19.62 1.41
C TYR A 177 5.29 -19.14 1.38
N GLU A 178 4.44 -19.57 2.32
CA GLU A 178 3.06 -19.10 2.36
C GLU A 178 2.97 -17.61 2.74
N VAL A 179 3.82 -17.12 3.66
CA VAL A 179 3.93 -15.69 3.97
C VAL A 179 4.41 -14.90 2.75
N LYS A 180 5.47 -15.35 2.08
CA LYS A 180 6.01 -14.71 0.88
C LYS A 180 4.95 -14.61 -0.22
N ASP A 181 4.26 -15.70 -0.52
CA ASP A 181 3.20 -15.72 -1.55
C ASP A 181 2.06 -14.78 -1.17
N TYR A 182 1.63 -14.83 0.09
CA TYR A 182 0.57 -13.96 0.60
C TYR A 182 0.94 -12.48 0.49
N PHE A 183 2.19 -12.10 0.78
CA PHE A 183 2.64 -10.70 0.70
C PHE A 183 2.96 -10.25 -0.72
N THR A 184 3.34 -11.17 -1.61
CA THR A 184 3.63 -10.88 -3.02
C THR A 184 2.35 -10.60 -3.81
N TYR A 185 1.30 -11.39 -3.54
CA TYR A 185 0.06 -11.33 -4.34
C TYR A 185 -1.18 -10.88 -3.56
N GLY A 186 -1.10 -10.80 -2.24
CA GLY A 186 -2.18 -10.34 -1.37
C GLY A 186 -2.11 -8.84 -1.08
N ASN A 187 -3.26 -8.26 -0.76
CA ASN A 187 -3.42 -6.82 -0.57
C ASN A 187 -3.33 -6.37 0.90
N GLY A 188 -2.80 -7.20 1.81
CA GLY A 188 -2.78 -6.90 3.24
C GLY A 188 -1.97 -7.88 4.08
N ILE A 189 -2.10 -7.79 5.41
CA ILE A 189 -1.40 -8.66 6.38
C ILE A 189 -2.36 -9.54 7.20
N SER A 190 -3.66 -9.51 6.90
CA SER A 190 -4.73 -10.16 7.67
C SER A 190 -4.58 -11.67 7.83
N GLU A 191 -3.99 -12.34 6.83
CA GLU A 191 -3.76 -13.79 6.87
C GLU A 191 -2.42 -14.14 7.54
N LEU A 192 -1.59 -13.15 7.92
CA LEU A 192 -0.27 -13.42 8.48
C LEU A 192 -0.35 -14.22 9.79
N GLY A 193 -1.19 -13.79 10.74
CA GLY A 193 -1.42 -14.52 11.99
C GLY A 193 -1.90 -15.96 11.74
N PRO A 194 -3.01 -16.15 11.00
CA PRO A 194 -3.49 -17.49 10.63
C PRO A 194 -2.46 -18.37 9.89
N ILE A 195 -1.57 -17.78 9.08
CA ILE A 195 -0.48 -18.51 8.42
C ILE A 195 0.54 -18.95 9.48
N LEU A 196 1.00 -18.06 10.35
CA LEU A 196 1.95 -18.37 11.41
C LEU A 196 1.42 -19.47 12.36
N ASP A 197 0.16 -19.33 12.80
CA ASP A 197 -0.50 -20.31 13.68
C ASP A 197 -0.59 -21.69 13.04
N ARG A 198 -0.93 -21.75 11.73
CA ARG A 198 -1.03 -23.01 10.99
C ARG A 198 0.27 -23.79 10.96
N TYR A 199 1.40 -23.09 10.99
CA TYR A 199 2.74 -23.68 10.97
C TYR A 199 3.38 -23.73 12.37
N ASP A 200 2.64 -23.38 13.43
CA ASP A 200 3.15 -23.35 14.80
C ASP A 200 4.37 -22.43 14.96
N LEU A 201 4.35 -21.29 14.28
CA LEU A 201 5.42 -20.29 14.28
C LEU A 201 5.13 -19.19 15.30
N VAL A 202 5.40 -19.51 16.56
CA VAL A 202 5.08 -18.64 17.70
C VAL A 202 6.30 -17.84 18.12
N PHE A 203 6.21 -16.51 18.03
CA PHE A 203 7.24 -15.61 18.54
C PHE A 203 7.28 -15.66 20.06
N SER A 204 8.48 -15.84 20.63
CA SER A 204 8.65 -15.89 22.09
C SER A 204 8.69 -14.50 22.73
N ARG A 205 8.99 -13.47 21.93
CA ARG A 205 9.12 -12.08 22.36
C ARG A 205 8.57 -11.14 21.31
N GLU A 206 8.05 -10.00 21.77
CA GLU A 206 7.44 -8.97 20.93
C GLU A 206 8.45 -8.28 19.98
N ASP A 207 9.69 -8.05 20.42
CA ASP A 207 10.73 -7.45 19.60
C ASP A 207 11.11 -8.31 18.38
N GLN A 208 11.05 -9.64 18.52
CA GLN A 208 11.23 -10.56 17.38
C GLN A 208 10.09 -10.41 16.36
N PHE A 209 8.86 -10.25 16.83
CA PHE A 209 7.72 -10.01 15.96
C PHE A 209 7.83 -8.67 15.23
N HIS A 210 8.21 -7.60 15.92
CA HIS A 210 8.44 -6.30 15.28
C HIS A 210 9.56 -6.33 14.25
N ALA A 211 10.70 -6.97 14.55
CA ALA A 211 11.79 -7.16 13.60
C ALA A 211 11.31 -7.92 12.35
N PHE A 212 10.54 -9.00 12.54
CA PHE A 212 9.96 -9.76 11.45
C PHE A 212 9.06 -8.91 10.55
N ILE A 213 8.16 -8.11 11.12
CA ILE A 213 7.26 -7.23 10.36
C ILE A 213 8.06 -6.20 9.55
N ASN A 214 9.08 -5.58 10.13
CA ASN A 214 9.93 -4.61 9.42
C ASN A 214 10.65 -5.25 8.23
N MET A 215 11.14 -6.49 8.39
CA MET A 215 11.77 -7.23 7.31
C MET A 215 10.77 -7.61 6.22
N LEU A 216 9.54 -8.01 6.58
CA LEU A 216 8.47 -8.27 5.62
C LEU A 216 8.10 -7.02 4.81
N MET A 217 7.98 -5.87 5.48
CA MET A 217 7.67 -4.61 4.81
C MET A 217 8.80 -4.17 3.87
N THR A 218 10.04 -4.32 4.31
CA THR A 218 11.23 -4.06 3.47
C THR A 218 11.22 -4.96 2.24
N ALA A 219 10.99 -6.27 2.42
CA ALA A 219 10.92 -7.21 1.31
C ALA A 219 9.78 -6.88 0.35
N LYS A 220 8.58 -6.58 0.86
CA LYS A 220 7.41 -6.19 0.06
C LYS A 220 7.64 -4.91 -0.73
N ASN A 221 8.15 -3.86 -0.10
CA ASN A 221 8.37 -2.56 -0.75
C ASN A 221 9.43 -2.62 -1.87
N ASN A 222 10.33 -3.60 -1.79
CA ASN A 222 11.37 -3.86 -2.78
C ASN A 222 11.04 -5.04 -3.72
N THR A 223 9.80 -5.54 -3.71
CA THR A 223 9.33 -6.61 -4.61
C THR A 223 8.43 -6.01 -5.69
N ARG A 224 8.57 -6.49 -6.94
CA ARG A 224 7.75 -6.01 -8.04
C ARG A 224 6.32 -6.49 -7.89
N THR A 225 5.35 -5.63 -8.18
CA THR A 225 3.94 -5.97 -8.04
C THR A 225 3.15 -5.70 -9.31
N TRP A 226 2.17 -6.57 -9.58
CA TRP A 226 1.24 -6.43 -10.70
C TRP A 226 0.49 -5.10 -10.63
N LEU A 227 0.06 -4.66 -9.43
CA LEU A 227 -0.67 -3.40 -9.25
C LEU A 227 0.12 -2.18 -9.76
N ASN A 228 1.45 -2.28 -9.79
CA ASN A 228 2.36 -1.21 -10.17
C ASN A 228 2.99 -1.45 -11.55
N LYS A 229 2.38 -2.30 -12.39
CA LYS A 229 2.90 -2.67 -13.72
C LYS A 229 4.38 -3.07 -13.68
N GLY A 230 4.75 -3.87 -12.69
CA GLY A 230 6.10 -4.43 -12.55
C GLY A 230 7.10 -3.51 -11.83
N TRP A 231 6.73 -2.29 -11.42
CA TRP A 231 7.57 -1.50 -10.50
C TRP A 231 7.47 -2.05 -9.07
N THR A 232 8.55 -1.93 -8.31
CA THR A 232 8.46 -2.06 -6.85
C THR A 232 7.78 -0.80 -6.26
N PRO A 233 7.09 -0.91 -5.12
CA PRO A 233 6.60 0.27 -4.40
C PRO A 233 7.68 1.34 -4.18
N GLU A 234 8.90 0.92 -3.81
CA GLU A 234 10.06 1.80 -3.61
C GLU A 234 10.46 2.55 -4.89
N GLU A 235 10.57 1.85 -6.03
CA GLU A 235 10.90 2.48 -7.32
C GLU A 235 9.80 3.46 -7.78
N MET A 236 8.52 3.18 -7.52
CA MET A 236 7.43 4.10 -7.85
C MET A 236 7.54 5.40 -7.05
N GLN A 237 7.84 5.32 -5.76
CA GLN A 237 8.08 6.51 -4.93
C GLN A 237 9.24 7.36 -5.48
N GLN A 238 10.28 6.71 -6.02
CA GLN A 238 11.42 7.40 -6.61
C GLN A 238 11.11 8.01 -8.00
N GLN A 239 10.11 7.50 -8.72
CA GLN A 239 9.68 8.02 -10.03
C GLN A 239 8.70 9.17 -9.97
N ILE A 240 7.98 9.34 -8.85
CA ILE A 240 7.17 10.53 -8.56
C ILE A 240 8.11 11.68 -8.12
N ARG A 241 9.25 11.84 -8.81
CA ARG A 241 10.07 13.06 -8.83
C ARG A 241 9.62 13.84 -10.07
N PRO A 242 9.30 15.14 -9.95
CA PRO A 242 8.46 15.81 -10.93
C PRO A 242 9.17 15.93 -12.28
N ARG A 243 8.64 15.24 -13.29
CA ARG A 243 8.76 15.68 -14.68
C ARG A 243 7.40 16.18 -15.14
N ASP A 244 7.44 17.41 -15.63
CA ASP A 244 6.43 18.16 -16.35
C ASP A 244 5.30 18.82 -15.55
N ASN A 245 5.62 20.05 -15.15
CA ASN A 245 4.71 21.18 -15.06
C ASN A 245 3.80 21.26 -16.30
N THR A 246 2.63 20.65 -16.25
CA THR A 246 1.46 21.14 -17.00
C THR A 246 0.27 21.17 -16.05
N ALA A 247 -0.03 22.37 -15.57
CA ALA A 247 -1.20 22.66 -14.75
C ALA A 247 -2.47 22.31 -15.54
N MET A 248 -3.25 21.36 -15.02
CA MET A 248 -4.64 21.19 -15.40
C MET A 248 -5.46 21.98 -14.37
N GLU A 249 -5.86 23.20 -14.74
CA GLU A 249 -6.75 24.03 -13.93
C GLU A 249 -8.11 23.34 -13.80
N PHE A 250 -8.52 22.99 -12.58
CA PHE A 250 -9.90 22.63 -12.29
C PHE A 250 -10.66 23.88 -11.83
N GLU A 251 -11.64 24.31 -12.62
CA GLU A 251 -12.57 25.37 -12.23
C GLU A 251 -13.31 25.00 -10.94
N VAL A 252 -13.26 25.91 -9.97
CA VAL A 252 -13.97 25.81 -8.70
C VAL A 252 -15.48 25.93 -8.94
N VAL A 253 -16.18 24.79 -9.02
CA VAL A 253 -17.65 24.76 -9.06
C VAL A 253 -18.19 25.27 -7.72
N LYS A 254 -18.96 26.37 -7.77
CA LYS A 254 -19.65 26.94 -6.60
C LYS A 254 -20.57 25.90 -5.96
N LYS A 255 -20.34 25.56 -4.69
CA LYS A 255 -21.16 24.63 -3.88
C LYS A 255 -22.63 25.05 -3.87
N GLN A 256 -23.50 24.26 -4.52
CA GLN A 256 -24.93 24.24 -4.22
C GLN A 256 -25.16 23.61 -2.84
N LYS A 257 -26.11 24.15 -2.06
CA LYS A 257 -26.55 23.56 -0.79
C LYS A 257 -27.32 22.26 -1.08
N VAL A 258 -26.68 21.12 -0.84
CA VAL A 258 -27.30 19.78 -0.90
C VAL A 258 -28.28 19.61 0.27
N GLY A 259 -29.51 19.21 -0.03
CA GLY A 259 -30.54 18.88 0.94
C GLY A 259 -30.29 17.52 1.60
N ARG A 260 -30.68 17.37 2.87
CA ARG A 260 -30.46 16.14 3.66
C ARG A 260 -30.97 14.84 3.00
N ASN A 261 -31.98 14.91 2.15
CA ASN A 261 -32.55 13.73 1.47
C ASN A 261 -32.03 13.52 0.05
N ASP A 262 -31.20 14.43 -0.47
CA ASP A 262 -30.70 14.37 -1.85
C ASP A 262 -29.61 13.30 -2.00
N PRO A 263 -29.34 12.81 -3.22
CA PRO A 263 -28.21 11.94 -3.50
C PRO A 263 -26.91 12.57 -3.01
N CYS A 264 -26.09 11.80 -2.30
CA CYS A 264 -24.88 12.31 -1.70
C CYS A 264 -23.86 12.67 -2.78
N PRO A 265 -23.28 13.89 -2.76
CA PRO A 265 -22.37 14.36 -3.81
C PRO A 265 -21.04 13.61 -3.84
N CYS A 266 -20.73 12.76 -2.84
CA CYS A 266 -19.57 11.87 -2.86
C CYS A 266 -19.73 10.65 -3.80
N GLY A 267 -20.84 10.56 -4.54
CA GLY A 267 -21.04 9.50 -5.54
C GLY A 267 -21.48 8.15 -4.94
N SER A 268 -21.73 8.06 -3.63
CA SER A 268 -22.07 6.80 -2.95
C SER A 268 -23.45 6.23 -3.30
N GLY A 269 -24.26 6.94 -4.08
CA GLY A 269 -25.65 6.58 -4.40
C GLY A 269 -26.63 6.63 -3.23
N LYS A 270 -26.17 6.96 -2.02
CA LYS A 270 -27.00 7.05 -0.79
C LYS A 270 -27.54 8.47 -0.61
N LYS A 271 -28.62 8.62 0.16
CA LYS A 271 -29.12 9.96 0.58
C LYS A 271 -28.09 10.63 1.52
N TYR A 272 -27.88 11.94 1.38
CA TYR A 272 -26.87 12.70 2.15
C TYR A 272 -26.94 12.44 3.66
N LYS A 273 -28.16 12.42 4.25
CA LYS A 273 -28.37 12.14 5.68
C LYS A 273 -27.92 10.75 6.16
N LYS A 274 -27.80 9.79 5.24
CA LYS A 274 -27.38 8.41 5.52
C LYS A 274 -25.94 8.14 5.11
N CYS A 275 -25.23 9.15 4.61
CA CYS A 275 -23.85 9.10 4.15
C CYS A 275 -23.06 10.19 4.87
N CYS A 276 -22.65 11.25 4.17
CA CYS A 276 -21.80 12.31 4.70
C CYS A 276 -22.43 13.21 5.78
N ALA A 277 -23.71 13.05 6.14
CA ALA A 277 -24.26 13.76 7.30
C ALA A 277 -24.00 13.03 8.63
N LYS A 278 -23.52 11.78 8.62
CA LYS A 278 -23.12 11.10 9.87
C LYS A 278 -21.82 11.66 10.44
N SER A 279 -20.96 12.24 9.61
CA SER A 279 -19.74 12.94 10.00
C SER A 279 -19.98 14.35 10.59
N ASP A 280 -21.23 14.83 10.69
CA ASP A 280 -21.56 16.10 11.36
C ASP A 280 -21.34 16.04 12.89
N ASN A 281 -21.28 14.86 13.51
CA ASN A 281 -21.05 14.67 14.95
C ASN A 281 -19.57 14.71 15.37
N LEU A 282 -18.62 14.79 14.42
CA LEU A 282 -17.17 14.75 14.67
C LEU A 282 -16.51 16.13 14.49
N LYS A 283 -17.31 17.21 14.60
CA LYS A 283 -16.88 18.60 14.42
C LYS A 283 -15.95 19.12 15.54
N THR A 284 -15.79 18.41 16.65
CA THR A 284 -14.94 18.81 17.78
C THR A 284 -13.68 17.97 17.94
N ALA A 285 -13.51 16.91 17.12
CA ALA A 285 -12.34 16.04 17.10
C ALA A 285 -11.14 16.64 16.35
N HIS A 286 -10.98 17.96 16.41
CA HIS A 286 -9.83 18.69 15.89
C HIS A 286 -9.55 19.94 16.71
N LEU A 287 -8.42 20.61 16.46
CA LEU A 287 -8.07 21.89 17.07
C LEU A 287 -9.07 22.99 16.68
N SER A 288 -9.19 24.03 17.52
CA SER A 288 -9.85 25.26 17.08
C SER A 288 -9.11 25.88 15.89
N ARG A 289 -9.79 26.77 15.14
CA ARG A 289 -9.19 27.40 13.97
C ARG A 289 -7.94 28.19 14.32
N GLU A 290 -7.98 28.90 15.44
CA GLU A 290 -6.89 29.70 15.97
C GLU A 290 -5.71 28.82 16.36
N GLU A 291 -5.96 27.70 17.04
CA GLU A 291 -4.95 26.71 17.39
C GLU A 291 -4.32 26.04 16.17
N GLY A 292 -5.11 25.68 15.15
CA GLY A 292 -4.61 25.08 13.91
C GLY A 292 -3.74 26.05 13.10
N ILE A 293 -4.12 27.34 13.03
CA ILE A 293 -3.28 28.37 12.40
C ILE A 293 -1.97 28.54 13.17
N GLU A 294 -2.03 28.53 14.51
CA GLU A 294 -0.82 28.67 15.33
C GLU A 294 0.10 27.45 15.19
N PHE A 295 -0.44 26.24 15.16
CA PHE A 295 0.30 25.02 14.86
C PHE A 295 1.09 25.17 13.55
N TYR A 296 0.43 25.55 12.43
CA TYR A 296 1.11 25.62 11.14
C TYR A 296 2.17 26.72 11.06
N LYS A 297 2.00 27.83 11.78
CA LYS A 297 3.05 28.86 11.89
C LYS A 297 4.30 28.32 12.56
N ILE A 298 4.15 27.58 13.67
CA ILE A 298 5.26 26.95 14.39
C ILE A 298 5.88 25.87 13.51
N TRP A 299 5.05 24.99 12.94
CA TRP A 299 5.48 23.87 12.10
C TRP A 299 6.26 24.34 10.87
N TYR A 300 5.73 25.27 10.07
CA TYR A 300 6.43 25.74 8.88
C TYR A 300 7.62 26.64 9.20
N GLY A 301 7.60 27.37 10.33
CA GLY A 301 8.78 28.07 10.84
C GLY A 301 9.94 27.09 11.13
N LEU A 302 9.63 25.98 11.79
CA LEU A 302 10.61 24.92 12.07
C LEU A 302 11.07 24.23 10.78
N MET A 303 10.15 23.85 9.88
CA MET A 303 10.50 23.24 8.60
C MET A 303 11.38 24.16 7.74
N HIS A 304 11.09 25.46 7.71
CA HIS A 304 11.94 26.44 7.04
C HIS A 304 13.36 26.42 7.61
N PHE A 305 13.49 26.50 8.94
CA PHE A 305 14.79 26.50 9.61
C PHE A 305 15.58 25.21 9.34
N VAL A 306 14.94 24.04 9.47
CA VAL A 306 15.58 22.74 9.21
C VAL A 306 16.07 22.68 7.76
N ASN A 307 15.25 23.15 6.82
CA ASN A 307 15.63 23.16 5.42
C ASN A 307 16.81 24.09 5.13
N GLU A 308 16.85 25.29 5.70
CA GLU A 308 17.99 26.22 5.55
C GLU A 308 19.26 25.67 6.20
N ARG A 309 19.15 25.00 7.35
CA ARG A 309 20.27 24.43 8.09
C ARG A 309 20.89 23.22 7.39
N LYS A 310 20.05 22.34 6.82
CA LYS A 310 20.48 21.04 6.26
C LYS A 310 20.47 21.01 4.73
N HIS A 311 19.96 22.05 4.07
CA HIS A 311 19.83 22.15 2.62
C HIS A 311 19.13 20.93 1.98
N VAL A 312 18.06 20.46 2.62
CA VAL A 312 17.35 19.21 2.26
C VAL A 312 16.68 19.33 0.89
N ILE A 313 16.05 20.47 0.62
CA ILE A 313 15.39 20.79 -0.64
C ILE A 313 15.85 22.15 -1.18
N GLN A 314 15.77 22.33 -2.51
CA GLN A 314 16.15 23.59 -3.16
C GLN A 314 15.10 24.71 -2.97
N ALA A 315 13.86 24.35 -2.66
CA ALA A 315 12.78 25.33 -2.47
C ALA A 315 12.83 25.93 -1.06
N THR A 316 12.55 27.22 -0.95
CA THR A 316 12.38 27.88 0.35
C THR A 316 10.98 27.61 0.88
N ILE A 317 10.91 26.89 2.01
CA ILE A 317 9.65 26.71 2.76
C ILE A 317 9.31 28.05 3.43
N LYS A 318 8.19 28.67 3.08
CA LYS A 318 7.76 29.91 3.75
C LYS A 318 7.07 29.60 5.08
N PRO A 319 7.30 30.36 6.16
CA PRO A 319 6.62 30.17 7.44
C PRO A 319 5.17 30.70 7.46
N ASP A 320 4.50 30.69 6.30
CA ASP A 320 3.15 31.20 6.10
C ASP A 320 2.14 30.05 5.99
N PHE A 321 0.90 30.30 6.45
CA PHE A 321 -0.23 29.39 6.21
C PHE A 321 -1.30 30.11 5.37
N PRO A 322 -1.72 29.56 4.20
CA PRO A 322 -1.26 28.30 3.60
C PRO A 322 0.15 28.41 3.00
N ASN A 323 0.92 27.33 3.09
CA ASN A 323 2.23 27.21 2.46
C ASN A 323 2.08 26.73 1.01
N THR A 324 2.85 27.28 0.08
CA THR A 324 2.81 26.89 -1.35
C THR A 324 3.82 25.80 -1.71
N THR A 325 4.68 25.41 -0.77
CA THR A 325 5.67 24.35 -0.99
C THR A 325 4.96 23.00 -1.06
N PRO A 326 5.25 22.16 -2.07
CA PRO A 326 4.63 20.84 -2.17
C PRO A 326 4.85 19.98 -0.92
N GLU A 327 3.80 19.31 -0.44
CA GLU A 327 3.84 18.52 0.80
C GLU A 327 4.93 17.44 0.78
N GLU A 328 5.17 16.81 -0.38
CA GLU A 328 6.25 15.83 -0.58
C GLU A 328 7.65 16.38 -0.30
N GLN A 329 7.87 17.68 -0.56
CA GLN A 329 9.15 18.33 -0.27
C GLN A 329 9.29 18.62 1.23
N ILE A 330 8.19 19.06 1.86
CA ILE A 330 8.13 19.29 3.30
C ILE A 330 8.33 17.96 4.05
N TYR A 331 7.77 16.86 3.53
CA TYR A 331 7.93 15.52 4.10
C TYR A 331 9.42 15.12 4.21
N LYS A 332 10.23 15.40 3.19
CA LYS A 332 11.69 15.13 3.24
C LYS A 332 12.38 15.90 4.35
N VAL A 333 12.00 17.16 4.56
CA VAL A 333 12.53 17.99 5.64
C VAL A 333 12.07 17.46 7.00
N ARG A 334 10.81 17.01 7.08
CA ARG A 334 10.21 16.38 8.26
C ARG A 334 10.94 15.10 8.68
N GLU A 335 11.36 14.26 7.73
CA GLU A 335 12.18 13.08 8.07
C GLU A 335 13.53 13.48 8.67
N ILE A 336 14.22 14.46 8.10
CA ILE A 336 15.50 14.96 8.65
C ILE A 336 15.32 15.55 10.05
N LEU A 337 14.21 16.26 10.32
CA LEU A 337 13.89 16.75 11.65
C LEU A 337 13.76 15.61 12.66
N TRP A 338 13.00 14.57 12.35
CA TRP A 338 12.74 13.49 13.29
C TRP A 338 13.90 12.50 13.43
N GLU A 339 14.83 12.48 12.48
CA GLU A 339 16.14 11.83 12.65
C GLU A 339 17.10 12.64 13.54
N ASN A 340 16.90 13.96 13.64
CA ASN A 340 17.79 14.92 14.32
C ASN A 340 16.98 15.92 15.17
N PRO A 341 16.26 15.47 16.22
CA PRO A 341 15.35 16.32 16.99
C PRO A 341 16.05 17.49 17.72
N GLU A 342 17.37 17.42 17.92
CA GLU A 342 18.19 18.52 18.44
C GLU A 342 18.16 19.78 17.57
N LEU A 343 17.74 19.68 16.30
CA LEU A 343 17.51 20.85 15.44
C LEU A 343 16.42 21.78 15.98
N ILE A 344 15.54 21.26 16.84
CA ILE A 344 14.56 22.09 17.56
C ILE A 344 15.25 22.99 18.59
N ASP A 345 16.28 22.47 19.28
CA ASP A 345 17.07 23.26 20.24
C ASP A 345 17.81 24.39 19.51
N GLU A 346 18.39 24.09 18.33
CA GLU A 346 19.01 25.10 17.45
C GLU A 346 17.99 26.16 16.98
N TYR A 347 16.79 25.73 16.56
CA TYR A 347 15.73 26.64 16.12
C TYR A 347 15.30 27.60 17.23
N ILE A 348 15.14 27.09 18.46
CA ILE A 348 14.80 27.88 19.64
C ILE A 348 15.92 28.90 19.96
N ALA A 349 17.18 28.49 19.85
CA ALA A 349 18.32 29.35 20.18
C ALA A 349 18.55 30.49 19.18
N GLU A 350 18.25 30.26 17.91
CA GLU A 350 18.60 31.17 16.81
C GLU A 350 17.42 31.99 16.26
N THR A 351 16.20 31.73 16.72
CA THR A 351 14.99 32.43 16.26
C THR A 351 14.32 33.18 17.40
N GLU A 352 13.87 34.41 17.13
CA GLU A 352 13.05 35.16 18.09
C GLU A 352 11.64 34.55 18.18
N LEU A 353 11.38 33.82 19.28
CA LEU A 353 10.12 33.13 19.54
C LEU A 353 9.50 33.59 20.86
N SER A 354 8.17 33.63 20.92
CA SER A 354 7.45 33.85 22.18
C SER A 354 7.65 32.68 23.15
N LYS A 355 7.60 32.93 24.46
CA LYS A 355 7.72 31.90 25.51
C LYS A 355 6.81 30.68 25.28
N GLU A 356 5.57 30.90 24.87
CA GLU A 356 4.60 29.82 24.58
C GLU A 356 5.08 28.89 23.44
N ARG A 357 5.65 29.45 22.36
CA ARG A 357 6.20 28.65 21.25
C ARG A 357 7.44 27.86 21.66
N ILE A 358 8.28 28.44 22.52
CA ILE A 358 9.46 27.76 23.06
C ILE A 358 9.03 26.55 23.90
N GLU A 359 8.01 26.70 24.73
CA GLU A 359 7.43 25.60 25.52
C GLU A 359 6.88 24.48 24.63
N ILE A 360 6.11 24.83 23.59
CA ILE A 360 5.57 23.88 22.60
C ILE A 360 6.71 23.12 21.90
N LEU A 361 7.70 23.84 21.37
CA LEU A 361 8.83 23.24 20.65
C LEU A 361 9.68 22.35 21.57
N SER A 362 9.91 22.78 22.81
CA SER A 362 10.62 21.97 23.81
C SER A 362 9.84 20.69 24.13
N ALA A 363 8.50 20.75 24.18
CA ALA A 363 7.66 19.58 24.38
C ALA A 363 7.74 18.65 23.15
N TRP A 364 7.69 19.18 21.92
CA TRP A 364 7.87 18.39 20.70
C TRP A 364 9.21 17.68 20.67
N ARG A 365 10.29 18.37 21.02
CA ARG A 365 11.61 17.73 21.12
C ARG A 365 11.54 16.54 22.08
N ASN A 366 11.14 16.78 23.32
CA ASN A 366 11.37 15.81 24.39
C ASN A 366 10.30 14.71 24.48
N LYS A 367 9.14 14.89 23.85
CA LYS A 367 7.97 14.04 24.08
C LYS A 367 7.25 13.61 22.80
N HIS A 368 7.82 13.85 21.62
CA HIS A 368 7.25 13.30 20.40
C HIS A 368 7.29 11.77 20.41
N ILE A 369 6.29 11.14 19.80
CA ILE A 369 6.25 9.69 19.63
C ILE A 369 6.12 9.40 18.14
N LYS A 370 7.21 9.00 17.50
CA LYS A 370 7.19 8.49 16.10
C LYS A 370 6.87 7.02 16.13
N GLY A 371 5.86 6.59 15.38
CA GLY A 371 5.55 5.18 15.32
C GLY A 371 4.35 4.83 14.46
N MET A 372 4.03 3.55 14.50
CA MET A 372 2.86 2.96 13.88
C MET A 372 1.77 2.78 14.93
N PHE A 373 0.54 3.16 14.56
CA PHE A 373 -0.62 3.11 15.43
C PHE A 373 -1.82 2.53 14.68
N PHE A 374 -2.79 2.00 15.41
CA PHE A 374 -4.07 1.57 14.85
C PHE A 374 -5.20 2.40 15.44
N ILE A 375 -5.88 3.19 14.61
CA ILE A 375 -7.13 3.83 15.01
C ILE A 375 -8.20 2.76 15.13
N LEU A 376 -8.78 2.64 16.33
CA LEU A 376 -9.78 1.63 16.65
C LEU A 376 -11.19 2.21 16.79
N GLU A 377 -11.28 3.50 17.14
CA GLU A 377 -12.53 4.20 17.37
C GLU A 377 -12.44 5.68 17.00
N TYR A 378 -13.55 6.26 16.53
CA TYR A 378 -13.71 7.71 16.43
C TYR A 378 -14.69 8.20 17.50
N GLN A 379 -14.18 8.94 18.47
CA GLN A 379 -14.99 9.59 19.50
C GLN A 379 -15.30 11.04 19.12
N PRO A 380 -16.29 11.70 19.75
CA PRO A 380 -16.64 13.08 19.43
C PRO A 380 -15.46 14.07 19.55
N ASP A 381 -14.55 13.84 20.50
CA ASP A 381 -13.47 14.77 20.83
C ASP A 381 -12.10 14.37 20.28
N PHE A 382 -11.89 13.13 19.86
CA PHE A 382 -10.63 12.64 19.27
C PHE A 382 -10.81 11.27 18.60
N ALA A 383 -9.85 10.87 17.77
CA ALA A 383 -9.70 9.48 17.33
C ALA A 383 -8.92 8.70 18.39
N VAL A 384 -9.36 7.49 18.72
CA VAL A 384 -8.63 6.61 19.64
C VAL A 384 -7.76 5.67 18.83
N ALA A 385 -6.45 5.79 19.03
CA ALA A 385 -5.46 4.91 18.44
C ALA A 385 -4.75 4.08 19.50
N ILE A 386 -4.35 2.86 19.15
CA ILE A 386 -3.48 2.02 19.98
C ILE A 386 -2.08 1.97 19.37
N GLY A 387 -1.04 2.03 20.19
CA GLY A 387 0.34 1.84 19.78
C GLY A 387 1.24 1.54 20.97
N ALA A 388 2.41 0.95 20.70
CA ALA A 388 3.38 0.65 21.73
C ALA A 388 4.03 1.94 22.27
N ASN A 389 4.24 2.01 23.58
CA ASN A 389 5.09 3.03 24.20
C ASN A 389 6.58 2.64 24.08
N GLU A 390 7.49 3.46 24.64
CA GLU A 390 8.94 3.21 24.62
C GLU A 390 9.36 1.87 25.29
N ASN A 391 8.50 1.33 26.18
CA ASN A 391 8.73 0.06 26.87
C ASN A 391 8.08 -1.14 26.15
N GLY A 392 7.46 -0.93 24.99
CA GLY A 392 6.73 -1.97 24.25
C GLY A 392 5.33 -2.27 24.80
N GLU A 393 4.80 -1.46 25.73
CA GLU A 393 3.46 -1.68 26.26
C GLU A 393 2.41 -0.97 25.40
N ASP A 394 1.34 -1.69 25.07
CA ASP A 394 0.19 -1.12 24.37
C ASP A 394 -0.47 0.02 25.17
N GLN A 395 -0.56 1.19 24.56
CA GLN A 395 -1.26 2.35 25.13
C GLN A 395 -2.29 2.92 24.15
N LEU A 396 -3.37 3.49 24.71
CA LEU A 396 -4.38 4.21 23.95
C LEU A 396 -4.05 5.70 23.90
N TYR A 397 -4.15 6.28 22.71
CA TYR A 397 -3.88 7.68 22.43
C TYR A 397 -5.13 8.34 21.84
N GLY A 398 -5.55 9.45 22.43
CA GLY A 398 -6.66 10.28 21.95
C GLY A 398 -6.14 11.40 21.05
N ILE A 399 -6.14 11.17 19.74
CA ILE A 399 -5.51 12.05 18.75
C ILE A 399 -6.55 13.01 18.15
N LYS A 400 -6.29 14.31 18.26
CA LYS A 400 -7.07 15.35 17.58
C LYS A 400 -6.55 15.63 16.18
N GLY A 401 -7.50 15.89 15.28
CA GLY A 401 -7.25 16.53 14.00
C GLY A 401 -6.63 17.93 14.13
N ILE A 402 -5.89 18.39 13.13
CA ILE A 402 -5.34 19.76 13.13
C ILE A 402 -6.37 20.73 12.53
N THR A 403 -6.74 20.55 11.26
CA THR A 403 -7.75 21.38 10.56
C THR A 403 -9.11 20.71 10.47
N HIS A 404 -9.09 19.39 10.34
CA HIS A 404 -10.26 18.51 10.27
C HIS A 404 -10.00 17.31 11.16
N SER A 405 -11.05 16.64 11.63
CA SER A 405 -10.90 15.39 12.35
C SER A 405 -10.29 14.31 11.44
N ILE A 406 -9.56 13.37 12.05
CA ILE A 406 -8.92 12.27 11.33
C ILE A 406 -9.97 11.43 10.57
N ALA A 407 -11.14 11.22 11.18
CA ALA A 407 -12.27 10.56 10.53
C ALA A 407 -12.72 11.25 9.23
N PHE A 408 -12.72 12.60 9.21
CA PHE A 408 -13.07 13.37 8.03
C PHE A 408 -11.96 13.31 6.96
N ALA A 409 -10.70 13.32 7.38
CA ALA A 409 -9.56 13.31 6.46
C ALA A 409 -9.44 11.99 5.68
N PHE A 410 -9.75 10.85 6.29
CA PHE A 410 -9.47 9.55 5.70
C PHE A 410 -10.70 8.72 5.25
N ASP A 411 -11.91 8.94 5.79
CA ASP A 411 -13.15 8.19 5.46
C ASP A 411 -12.96 6.66 5.27
N GLN A 412 -12.08 6.04 6.07
CA GLN A 412 -11.77 4.61 5.99
C GLN A 412 -12.49 3.80 7.08
N LYS A 413 -12.68 2.50 6.82
CA LYS A 413 -13.22 1.56 7.81
C LYS A 413 -12.16 1.29 8.89
N LEU A 414 -12.63 1.15 10.14
CA LEU A 414 -11.79 0.80 11.27
C LEU A 414 -11.67 -0.74 11.44
N PRO A 415 -10.58 -1.24 12.03
CA PRO A 415 -9.37 -0.52 12.42
C PRO A 415 -8.64 0.12 11.22
N LEU A 416 -7.89 1.20 11.45
CA LEU A 416 -7.09 1.89 10.43
C LEU A 416 -5.66 2.02 10.92
N GLN A 417 -4.69 1.43 10.22
CA GLN A 417 -3.28 1.65 10.55
C GLN A 417 -2.82 3.00 10.01
N ILE A 418 -2.11 3.72 10.87
CA ILE A 418 -1.45 4.98 10.56
C ILE A 418 0.01 4.91 10.97
N GLU A 419 0.87 5.60 10.24
CA GLU A 419 2.22 5.93 10.66
C GLU A 419 2.36 7.45 10.72
N THR A 420 2.79 7.96 11.88
CA THR A 420 2.77 9.39 12.17
C THR A 420 3.71 9.72 13.34
N VAL A 421 3.98 11.02 13.55
CA VAL A 421 4.58 11.51 14.78
C VAL A 421 3.50 12.18 15.63
N LEU A 422 3.26 11.67 16.84
CA LEU A 422 2.35 12.27 17.81
C LEU A 422 3.07 13.38 18.58
N LEU A 423 2.38 14.51 18.77
CA LEU A 423 2.95 15.72 19.38
C LEU A 423 2.02 16.27 20.47
N PRO A 424 2.56 16.70 21.63
CA PRO A 424 1.81 17.53 22.57
C PRO A 424 1.58 18.93 22.01
N PHE A 425 0.37 19.48 22.17
CA PHE A 425 0.04 20.83 21.73
C PHE A 425 -1.10 21.44 22.56
N LYS A 426 -0.75 22.29 23.53
CA LYS A 426 -1.70 23.05 24.35
C LYS A 426 -2.69 22.14 25.07
N GLY A 427 -2.14 21.17 25.81
CA GLY A 427 -2.89 20.16 26.56
C GLY A 427 -3.66 19.15 25.71
N LYS A 428 -3.22 18.92 24.47
CA LYS A 428 -3.87 18.03 23.49
C LYS A 428 -2.81 17.22 22.76
N LEU A 429 -3.17 16.00 22.40
CA LEU A 429 -2.37 15.17 21.52
C LEU A 429 -2.81 15.33 20.06
N ILE A 430 -1.88 15.72 19.21
CA ILE A 430 -2.07 15.89 17.76
C ILE A 430 -1.00 15.09 17.00
N TYR A 431 -0.94 15.28 15.70
CA TYR A 431 0.12 14.77 14.83
C TYR A 431 0.88 15.92 14.15
N ASP A 432 2.03 15.61 13.55
CA ASP A 432 2.93 16.57 12.92
C ASP A 432 2.52 17.03 11.51
N SER A 433 1.22 17.00 11.22
CA SER A 433 0.59 17.24 9.90
C SER A 433 0.75 16.13 8.87
N PHE A 434 1.55 15.09 9.12
CA PHE A 434 1.69 13.96 8.19
C PHE A 434 1.16 12.67 8.83
N ILE A 435 0.19 12.05 8.16
CA ILE A 435 -0.30 10.71 8.49
C ILE A 435 -0.19 9.88 7.22
N GLU A 436 0.60 8.83 7.27
CA GLU A 436 0.59 7.78 6.26
C GLU A 436 -0.42 6.72 6.65
N THR A 437 -1.30 6.35 5.72
CA THR A 437 -2.29 5.29 5.96
C THR A 437 -2.00 4.10 5.07
N SER A 438 -2.06 2.90 5.64
CA SER A 438 -2.15 1.67 4.86
C SER A 438 -3.59 1.15 4.93
N SER A 439 -4.23 1.00 3.77
CA SER A 439 -5.61 0.50 3.69
C SER A 439 -5.64 -0.99 3.98
N MET A 440 -5.69 -1.37 5.25
CA MET A 440 -5.79 -2.76 5.68
C MET A 440 -7.24 -3.14 5.97
N GLY A 441 -7.71 -4.21 5.34
CA GLY A 441 -8.93 -4.88 5.77
C GLY A 441 -8.62 -5.83 6.92
N PHE A 442 -9.19 -5.60 8.10
CA PHE A 442 -9.02 -6.50 9.25
C PHE A 442 -10.12 -7.56 9.27
N GLY A 443 -9.72 -8.83 9.32
CA GLY A 443 -10.62 -9.97 9.54
C GLY A 443 -11.19 -9.97 10.97
N ASP A 444 -12.23 -10.75 11.23
CA ASP A 444 -12.95 -10.70 12.52
C ASP A 444 -12.11 -11.17 13.71
N GLY A 445 -11.13 -12.06 13.49
CA GLY A 445 -10.14 -12.44 14.51
C GLY A 445 -9.20 -11.29 14.90
N ALA A 446 -8.67 -10.55 13.92
CA ALA A 446 -7.84 -9.36 14.19
C ALA A 446 -8.65 -8.26 14.88
N LYS A 447 -9.91 -8.04 14.47
CA LYS A 447 -10.81 -7.14 15.18
C LYS A 447 -11.02 -7.57 16.63
N ALA A 448 -11.19 -8.87 16.90
CA ALA A 448 -11.32 -9.38 18.26
C ALA A 448 -10.05 -9.15 19.09
N ALA A 449 -8.86 -9.36 18.50
CA ALA A 449 -7.58 -9.06 19.14
C ALA A 449 -7.44 -7.57 19.46
N PHE A 450 -7.72 -6.67 18.50
CA PHE A 450 -7.72 -5.22 18.77
C PHE A 450 -8.72 -4.80 19.84
N GLN A 451 -9.87 -5.48 19.92
CA GLN A 451 -10.86 -5.23 20.98
C GLN A 451 -10.36 -5.71 22.35
N GLU A 452 -9.61 -6.80 22.42
CA GLU A 452 -8.98 -7.27 23.66
C GLU A 452 -7.84 -6.35 24.09
N MET A 453 -6.95 -5.98 23.16
CA MET A 453 -5.89 -5.00 23.39
C MET A 453 -6.45 -3.65 23.84
N TYR A 454 -7.50 -3.17 23.17
CA TYR A 454 -8.20 -1.95 23.57
C TYR A 454 -8.73 -2.06 24.99
N LYS A 455 -9.39 -3.16 25.38
CA LYS A 455 -9.91 -3.33 26.74
C LYS A 455 -8.79 -3.34 27.78
N LYS A 456 -7.69 -4.04 27.51
CA LYS A 456 -6.55 -4.12 28.41
C LYS A 456 -5.86 -2.76 28.55
N ALA A 457 -5.61 -2.07 27.44
CA ALA A 457 -4.99 -0.75 27.45
C ALA A 457 -5.92 0.33 28.05
N LEU A 458 -7.25 0.16 27.95
CA LEU A 458 -8.23 1.05 28.57
C LEU A 458 -8.16 1.05 30.10
N GLU A 459 -7.67 -0.01 30.73
CA GLU A 459 -7.43 -0.04 32.19
C GLU A 459 -6.39 1.01 32.61
N SER A 460 -5.43 1.31 31.74
CA SER A 460 -4.42 2.37 31.90
C SER A 460 -4.91 3.76 31.46
N GLY A 461 -6.12 3.85 30.89
CA GLY A 461 -6.71 5.09 30.39
C GLY A 461 -6.29 5.46 28.96
N ILE A 462 -6.90 6.53 28.43
CA ILE A 462 -6.57 7.09 27.11
C ILE A 462 -5.71 8.33 27.33
N ILE A 463 -4.51 8.33 26.75
CA ILE A 463 -3.58 9.45 26.79
C ILE A 463 -4.03 10.49 25.78
N THR A 464 -4.57 11.60 26.27
CA THR A 464 -5.02 12.73 25.44
C THR A 464 -4.05 13.90 25.42
N ASP A 465 -2.96 13.80 26.19
CA ASP A 465 -1.94 14.83 26.37
C ASP A 465 -0.62 14.18 26.82
N LEU A 466 0.50 14.72 26.34
CA LEU A 466 1.84 14.29 26.70
C LEU A 466 2.57 15.37 27.53
N GLU A 467 1.97 16.54 27.80
CA GLU A 467 2.57 17.63 28.59
C GLU A 467 2.95 17.30 30.03
#